data_AF-A0A3D4TER4-F1
#
_entry.id   AF-A0A3D4TER4-F1
#
_cell.length_a   1.000
_cell.length_b   1.000
_cell.length_c   1.000
_cell.angle_alpha   90.00
_cell.angle_beta   90.00
_cell.angle_gamma   90.00
#
_symmetry.space_group_name_H-M   'P 1'
#
loop_
_entity.id
_entity.type
_entity.pdbx_description
1 polymer ?
#
loop_
_entity_poly.entity_id
_entity_poly.type
_entity_poly.pdbx_seq_one_letter_code
_entity_poly.pdbx_strand_id
1 'polypeptide(L)'
;MHLTGKTSFMLRLVYALVFAIFFFACTPVKNFPVNQPFIFDNKVILEGNLTKDEKKRLTTELDNYWYDSVKARKATVLLFFYSLKNPPAFDTTNVTRSKKLMNDYLNSQGYYYASFKDSIRIDTIKDQQRVYASMKISTGKNIRFDSIGYQLNDSTLQALTVKDLPASSIKKGLPYSKQAISQELDRLTLLYRNNGYLKLYKDDLRAEVDTIDKQLMTLS
;
A
#
# COMPACT_ATOMS: atom_id res chain seq x y z
N MET A 1 -58.55 11.27 10.26
CA MET A 1 -57.91 10.18 11.02
C MET A 1 -57.55 9.03 10.05
N HIS A 2 -56.49 9.17 9.23
CA HIS A 2 -56.14 8.14 8.22
C HIS A 2 -54.62 7.98 7.97
N LEU A 3 -53.75 8.65 8.74
CA LEU A 3 -52.31 8.71 8.47
C LEU A 3 -51.47 7.66 9.24
N THR A 4 -52.03 6.96 10.22
CA THR A 4 -51.31 6.01 11.09
C THR A 4 -51.14 4.60 10.50
N GLY A 5 -51.98 4.20 9.53
CA GLY A 5 -51.90 2.86 8.92
C GLY A 5 -50.76 2.73 7.88
N LYS A 6 -50.50 3.79 7.11
CA LYS A 6 -49.46 3.80 6.05
C LYS A 6 -48.04 3.75 6.62
N THR A 7 -47.78 4.41 7.75
CA THR A 7 -46.48 4.42 8.41
C THR A 7 -46.12 3.05 9.02
N SER A 8 -47.08 2.36 9.62
CA SER A 8 -46.90 0.99 10.15
C SER A 8 -46.61 -0.03 9.03
N PHE A 9 -47.33 0.06 7.90
CA PHE A 9 -47.08 -0.79 6.73
C PHE A 9 -45.71 -0.54 6.11
N MET A 10 -45.33 0.72 5.90
CA MET A 10 -44.00 1.08 5.40
C MET A 10 -42.88 0.60 6.33
N LEU A 11 -43.07 0.70 7.65
CA LEU A 11 -42.08 0.24 8.63
C LEU A 11 -41.88 -1.29 8.57
N ARG A 12 -42.98 -2.06 8.45
CA ARG A 12 -42.92 -3.53 8.27
C ARG A 12 -42.24 -3.92 6.96
N LEU A 13 -42.47 -3.16 5.88
CA LEU A 13 -41.85 -3.39 4.58
C LEU A 13 -40.34 -3.10 4.62
N VAL A 14 -39.92 -2.06 5.36
CA VAL A 14 -38.50 -1.76 5.61
C VAL A 14 -37.86 -2.87 6.44
N TYR A 15 -38.50 -3.37 7.51
CA TYR A 15 -37.98 -4.51 8.28
C TYR A 15 -37.88 -5.79 7.44
N ALA A 16 -38.86 -6.07 6.58
CA ALA A 16 -38.82 -7.22 5.68
C ALA A 16 -37.70 -7.08 4.62
N LEU A 17 -37.47 -5.88 4.08
CA LEU A 17 -36.36 -5.60 3.16
C LEU A 17 -35.00 -5.73 3.87
N VAL A 18 -34.86 -5.20 5.08
CA VAL A 18 -33.64 -5.36 5.90
C VAL A 18 -33.38 -6.83 6.21
N PHE A 19 -34.42 -7.60 6.56
CA PHE A 19 -34.30 -9.03 6.85
C PHE A 19 -33.96 -9.84 5.58
N ALA A 20 -34.50 -9.47 4.42
CA ALA A 20 -34.17 -10.09 3.14
C ALA A 20 -32.71 -9.85 2.73
N ILE A 21 -32.13 -8.69 3.04
CA ILE A 21 -30.72 -8.38 2.75
C ILE A 21 -29.75 -9.34 3.47
N PHE A 22 -30.12 -9.87 4.65
CA PHE A 22 -29.27 -10.82 5.39
C PHE A 22 -29.11 -12.18 4.69
N PHE A 23 -30.05 -12.60 3.82
CA PHE A 23 -29.99 -13.90 3.15
C PHE A 23 -29.15 -13.93 1.86
N PHE A 24 -28.68 -12.76 1.37
CA PHE A 24 -27.92 -12.67 0.11
C PHE A 24 -26.40 -12.60 0.27
N ALA A 25 -25.83 -12.90 1.44
CA ALA A 25 -24.42 -12.70 1.72
C ALA A 25 -23.45 -13.72 1.08
N CYS A 26 -23.92 -14.68 0.26
CA CYS A 26 -23.06 -15.70 -0.32
C CYS A 26 -22.48 -15.23 -1.67
N THR A 27 -21.17 -14.96 -1.72
CA THR A 27 -20.46 -14.64 -2.97
C THR A 27 -20.32 -15.90 -3.84
N PRO A 28 -20.95 -15.98 -5.03
CA PRO A 28 -20.81 -17.13 -5.91
C PRO A 28 -19.40 -17.22 -6.51
N VAL A 29 -18.83 -18.42 -6.48
CA VAL A 29 -17.53 -18.76 -7.08
C VAL A 29 -17.76 -19.62 -8.32
N LYS A 30 -17.14 -19.28 -9.46
CA LYS A 30 -17.21 -20.04 -10.71
C LYS A 30 -15.82 -20.54 -11.11
N ASN A 31 -15.77 -21.77 -11.64
CA ASN A 31 -14.55 -22.42 -12.17
C ASN A 31 -13.39 -22.42 -11.17
N PHE A 32 -13.65 -22.84 -9.93
CA PHE A 32 -12.60 -23.05 -8.95
C PHE A 32 -11.85 -24.36 -9.22
N PRO A 33 -10.58 -24.48 -8.81
CA PRO A 33 -9.83 -25.71 -8.97
C PRO A 33 -10.42 -26.82 -8.07
N VAL A 34 -10.77 -27.95 -8.68
CA VAL A 34 -11.41 -29.08 -7.98
C VAL A 34 -10.37 -29.76 -7.08
N ASN A 35 -10.76 -30.08 -5.83
CA ASN A 35 -9.91 -30.73 -4.83
C ASN A 35 -8.62 -29.95 -4.47
N GLN A 36 -8.57 -28.65 -4.73
CA GLN A 36 -7.43 -27.82 -4.37
C GLN A 36 -7.87 -26.54 -3.67
N PRO A 37 -7.11 -26.08 -2.65
CA PRO A 37 -7.37 -24.80 -2.02
C PRO A 37 -7.11 -23.67 -3.02
N PHE A 38 -7.96 -22.64 -3.00
CA PHE A 38 -7.81 -21.46 -3.84
C PHE A 38 -7.99 -20.17 -3.05
N ILE A 39 -7.38 -19.09 -3.51
CA ILE A 39 -7.49 -17.79 -2.85
C ILE A 39 -8.89 -17.21 -3.05
N PHE A 40 -9.62 -17.03 -1.95
CA PHE A 40 -10.95 -16.45 -1.93
C PHE A 40 -10.96 -14.99 -1.46
N ASP A 41 -10.08 -14.66 -0.51
CA ASP A 41 -9.93 -13.30 0.02
C ASP A 41 -8.51 -13.05 0.50
N ASN A 42 -8.05 -11.81 0.35
CA ASN A 42 -6.75 -11.35 0.83
C ASN A 42 -6.94 -9.98 1.52
N LYS A 43 -6.23 -9.75 2.63
CA LYS A 43 -6.34 -8.50 3.38
C LYS A 43 -5.00 -8.05 3.97
N VAL A 44 -4.71 -6.76 3.85
CA VAL A 44 -3.61 -6.11 4.57
C VAL A 44 -4.15 -5.45 5.84
N ILE A 45 -3.47 -5.69 6.96
CA ILE A 45 -3.81 -5.10 8.27
C ILE A 45 -2.59 -4.31 8.76
N LEU A 46 -2.70 -2.99 8.77
CA LEU A 46 -1.65 -2.11 9.26
C LEU A 46 -1.79 -1.77 10.74
N GLU A 47 -0.69 -1.92 11.46
CA GLU A 47 -0.50 -1.51 12.86
C GLU A 47 0.71 -0.59 12.99
N GLY A 48 0.65 0.31 13.96
CA GLY A 48 1.68 1.31 14.20
C GLY A 48 1.09 2.68 14.53
N ASN A 49 1.95 3.60 14.97
CA ASN A 49 1.57 4.97 15.23
C ASN A 49 1.51 5.77 13.90
N LEU A 50 0.43 5.56 13.15
CA LEU A 50 0.17 6.22 11.87
C LEU A 50 -1.01 7.17 12.02
N THR A 51 -0.97 8.30 11.31
CA THR A 51 -2.16 9.15 11.14
C THR A 51 -3.23 8.38 10.36
N LYS A 52 -4.50 8.78 10.49
CA LYS A 52 -5.61 8.12 9.77
C LYS A 52 -5.40 8.13 8.26
N ASP A 53 -4.95 9.26 7.72
CA ASP A 53 -4.72 9.42 6.28
C ASP A 53 -3.55 8.57 5.80
N GLU A 54 -2.46 8.53 6.56
CA GLU A 54 -1.29 7.71 6.20
C GLU A 54 -1.62 6.22 6.27
N LYS A 55 -2.37 5.79 7.29
CA LYS A 55 -2.86 4.40 7.38
C LYS A 55 -3.74 4.05 6.19
N LYS A 56 -4.65 4.93 5.78
CA LYS A 56 -5.51 4.72 4.61
C LYS A 56 -4.69 4.62 3.33
N ARG A 57 -3.77 5.57 3.11
CA ARG A 57 -2.87 5.59 1.94
C ARG A 57 -2.07 4.30 1.84
N LEU A 58 -1.33 3.95 2.90
CA LEU A 58 -0.50 2.74 2.92
C LEU A 58 -1.32 1.47 2.74
N THR A 59 -2.50 1.36 3.36
CA THR A 59 -3.35 0.15 3.21
C THR A 59 -3.81 -0.02 1.76
N THR A 60 -4.24 1.06 1.11
CA THR A 60 -4.65 1.03 -0.29
C THR A 60 -3.49 0.65 -1.21
N GLU A 61 -2.32 1.25 -1.01
CA GLU A 61 -1.14 0.97 -1.84
C GLU A 61 -0.61 -0.45 -1.61
N LEU A 62 -0.53 -0.92 -0.37
CA LEU A 62 -0.06 -2.28 -0.04
C LEU A 62 -0.92 -3.39 -0.66
N ASP A 63 -2.20 -3.14 -0.90
CA ASP A 63 -3.07 -4.09 -1.59
C ASP A 63 -2.66 -4.34 -3.05
N ASN A 64 -1.90 -3.42 -3.65
CA ASN A 64 -1.33 -3.61 -4.98
C ASN A 64 -0.09 -4.51 -5.01
N TYR A 65 0.50 -4.83 -3.85
CA TYR A 65 1.72 -5.63 -3.73
C TYR A 65 1.47 -7.09 -3.36
N TRP A 66 0.21 -7.55 -3.39
CA TRP A 66 -0.08 -8.98 -3.44
C TRP A 66 0.42 -9.56 -4.77
N TYR A 67 1.14 -10.68 -4.72
CA TYR A 67 1.48 -11.44 -5.91
C TYR A 67 0.19 -11.86 -6.62
N ASP A 68 0.18 -11.85 -7.96
CA ASP A 68 -1.06 -12.00 -8.75
C ASP A 68 -1.87 -13.25 -8.38
N SER A 69 -1.19 -14.35 -8.07
CA SER A 69 -1.81 -15.61 -7.64
C SER A 69 -2.41 -15.58 -6.22
N VAL A 70 -2.19 -14.50 -5.45
CA VAL A 70 -2.71 -14.27 -4.09
C VAL A 70 -3.77 -13.17 -4.07
N LYS A 71 -4.02 -12.50 -5.20
CA LYS A 71 -5.04 -11.45 -5.29
C LYS A 71 -6.41 -12.05 -5.67
N ALA A 72 -7.37 -11.97 -4.76
CA ALA A 72 -8.75 -12.38 -5.02
C ALA A 72 -9.46 -11.37 -5.94
N ARG A 73 -9.50 -11.65 -7.24
CA ARG A 73 -10.16 -10.78 -8.24
C ARG A 73 -11.68 -11.01 -8.25
N LYS A 74 -12.39 -10.35 -7.33
CA LYS A 74 -13.86 -10.36 -7.31
C LYS A 74 -14.40 -9.41 -8.37
N ALA A 75 -15.21 -9.92 -9.29
CA ALA A 75 -15.89 -9.12 -10.31
C ALA A 75 -17.26 -8.65 -9.80
N THR A 76 -17.56 -7.37 -9.96
CA THR A 76 -18.89 -6.82 -9.66
C THR A 76 -19.89 -7.33 -10.70
N VAL A 77 -20.97 -7.96 -10.25
CA VAL A 77 -22.05 -8.45 -11.13
C VAL A 77 -23.21 -7.47 -11.15
N LEU A 78 -23.64 -6.97 -9.99
CA LEU A 78 -24.74 -6.00 -9.87
C LEU A 78 -24.69 -5.24 -8.54
N LEU A 79 -24.63 -3.91 -8.58
CA LEU A 79 -24.68 -2.99 -7.43
C LEU A 79 -23.71 -3.36 -6.27
N PHE A 80 -24.12 -4.24 -5.36
CA PHE A 80 -23.35 -4.73 -4.20
C PHE A 80 -23.00 -6.22 -4.26
N PHE A 81 -23.35 -6.91 -5.36
CA PHE A 81 -23.09 -8.33 -5.56
C PHE A 81 -21.80 -8.55 -6.34
N TYR A 82 -20.95 -9.40 -5.78
CA TYR A 82 -19.66 -9.78 -6.35
C TYR A 82 -19.65 -11.27 -6.70
N SER A 83 -18.85 -11.65 -7.69
CA SER A 83 -18.59 -13.05 -8.02
C SER A 83 -17.09 -13.25 -8.25
N LEU A 84 -16.56 -14.37 -7.78
CA LEU A 84 -15.17 -14.77 -8.01
C LEU A 84 -15.14 -15.76 -9.18
N LYS A 85 -14.37 -15.46 -10.22
CA LYS A 85 -14.24 -16.32 -11.40
C LYS A 85 -12.79 -16.76 -11.59
N ASN A 86 -12.57 -18.04 -11.85
CA ASN A 86 -11.26 -18.64 -12.09
C ASN A 86 -10.21 -18.28 -11.01
N PRO A 87 -10.48 -18.53 -9.72
CA PRO A 87 -9.52 -18.24 -8.68
C PRO A 87 -8.25 -19.10 -8.84
N PRO A 88 -7.05 -18.54 -8.63
CA PRO A 88 -5.81 -19.30 -8.69
C PRO A 88 -5.72 -20.32 -7.53
N ALA A 89 -5.09 -21.46 -7.81
CA ALA A 89 -4.73 -22.41 -6.77
C ALA A 89 -3.78 -21.74 -5.74
N PHE A 90 -3.96 -22.09 -4.48
CA PHE A 90 -3.22 -21.52 -3.39
C PHE A 90 -1.79 -22.08 -3.33
N ASP A 91 -0.81 -21.19 -3.27
CA ASP A 91 0.59 -21.52 -3.08
C ASP A 91 1.19 -20.58 -2.02
N THR A 92 1.71 -21.17 -0.95
CA THR A 92 2.36 -20.48 0.16
C THR A 92 3.60 -19.67 -0.29
N THR A 93 4.30 -20.10 -1.35
CA THR A 93 5.44 -19.38 -1.91
C THR A 93 5.06 -17.98 -2.37
N ASN A 94 3.85 -17.83 -2.92
CA ASN A 94 3.36 -16.54 -3.39
C ASN A 94 3.00 -15.59 -2.24
N VAL A 95 2.66 -16.11 -1.06
CA VAL A 95 2.50 -15.30 0.16
C VAL A 95 3.86 -14.73 0.59
N THR A 96 4.91 -15.56 0.55
CA THR A 96 6.28 -15.12 0.85
C THR A 96 6.77 -14.06 -0.14
N ARG A 97 6.49 -14.24 -1.44
CA ARG A 97 6.78 -13.23 -2.47
C ARG A 97 6.03 -11.92 -2.22
N SER A 98 4.74 -12.00 -1.87
CA SER A 98 3.92 -10.83 -1.52
C SER A 98 4.50 -10.08 -0.34
N LYS A 99 4.94 -10.78 0.72
CA LYS A 99 5.63 -10.18 1.87
C LYS A 99 6.88 -9.41 1.44
N LYS A 100 7.70 -9.97 0.55
CA LYS A 100 8.89 -9.28 0.04
C LYS A 100 8.50 -8.01 -0.72
N LEU A 101 7.54 -8.07 -1.63
CA LEU A 101 7.07 -6.91 -2.40
C LEU A 101 6.54 -5.79 -1.51
N MET A 102 5.73 -6.15 -0.50
CA MET A 102 5.23 -5.19 0.49
C MET A 102 6.36 -4.56 1.31
N ASN A 103 7.37 -5.34 1.71
CA ASN A 103 8.55 -4.84 2.41
C ASN A 103 9.37 -3.88 1.53
N ASP A 104 9.61 -4.23 0.28
CA ASP A 104 10.34 -3.38 -0.67
C ASP A 104 9.59 -2.05 -0.90
N TYR A 105 8.26 -2.10 -1.00
CA TYR A 105 7.42 -0.90 -1.05
C TYR A 105 7.56 -0.06 0.21
N LEU A 106 7.41 -0.63 1.41
CA LEU A 106 7.53 0.09 2.68
C LEU A 106 8.91 0.74 2.84
N ASN A 107 9.98 0.04 2.46
CA ASN A 107 11.33 0.59 2.42
C ASN A 107 11.42 1.80 1.49
N SER A 108 10.79 1.74 0.31
CA SER A 108 10.73 2.88 -0.62
C SER A 108 10.01 4.10 -0.01
N GLN A 109 9.10 3.88 0.93
CA GLN A 109 8.33 4.90 1.66
C GLN A 109 8.98 5.33 3.00
N GLY A 110 10.18 4.83 3.32
CA GLY A 110 10.91 5.18 4.55
C GLY A 110 10.55 4.35 5.80
N TYR A 111 9.87 3.22 5.64
CA TYR A 111 9.54 2.29 6.73
C TYR A 111 10.47 1.07 6.70
N TYR A 112 11.72 1.25 7.14
CA TYR A 112 12.77 0.21 7.06
C TYR A 112 12.67 -0.89 8.12
N TYR A 113 11.91 -0.65 9.19
CA TYR A 113 11.82 -1.55 10.35
C TYR A 113 10.44 -2.20 10.46
N ALA A 114 9.79 -2.42 9.32
CA ALA A 114 8.49 -3.08 9.28
C ALA A 114 8.62 -4.57 9.65
N SER A 115 7.70 -5.07 10.46
CA SER A 115 7.58 -6.49 10.77
C SER A 115 6.27 -7.06 10.23
N PHE A 116 6.31 -8.32 9.84
CA PHE A 116 5.25 -8.97 9.07
C PHE A 116 4.86 -10.29 9.74
N LYS A 117 3.55 -10.48 9.91
CA LYS A 117 2.94 -11.73 10.32
C LYS A 117 1.84 -12.09 9.33
N ASP A 118 2.05 -13.16 8.60
CA ASP A 118 1.04 -13.75 7.73
C ASP A 118 0.13 -14.70 8.52
N SER A 119 -1.13 -14.78 8.09
CA SER A 119 -2.08 -15.75 8.60
C SER A 119 -2.95 -16.25 7.46
N ILE A 120 -3.01 -17.57 7.34
CA ILE A 120 -3.74 -18.30 6.31
C ILE A 120 -4.83 -19.10 7.02
N ARG A 121 -6.08 -18.90 6.62
CA ARG A 121 -7.21 -19.70 7.09
C ARG A 121 -7.86 -20.37 5.90
N ILE A 122 -8.11 -21.67 6.01
CA ILE A 122 -8.83 -22.44 4.99
C ILE A 122 -10.21 -22.78 5.56
N ASP A 123 -11.24 -22.53 4.76
CA ASP A 123 -12.63 -22.83 5.08
C ASP A 123 -13.22 -23.73 4.00
N THR A 124 -13.92 -24.78 4.39
CA THR A 124 -14.51 -25.73 3.44
C THR A 124 -16.01 -25.52 3.37
N ILE A 125 -16.49 -25.02 2.23
CA ILE A 125 -17.92 -24.81 1.98
C ILE A 125 -18.31 -25.71 0.81
N LYS A 126 -19.06 -26.79 1.10
CA LYS A 126 -19.36 -27.86 0.15
C LYS A 126 -18.06 -28.48 -0.39
N ASP A 127 -17.81 -28.37 -1.68
CA ASP A 127 -16.64 -28.85 -2.41
C ASP A 127 -15.54 -27.77 -2.57
N GLN A 128 -15.74 -26.58 -2.00
CA GLN A 128 -14.83 -25.45 -2.16
C GLN A 128 -13.93 -25.29 -0.94
N GLN A 129 -12.62 -25.42 -1.16
CA GLN A 129 -11.59 -25.09 -0.18
C GLN A 129 -11.14 -23.63 -0.35
N ARG A 130 -11.76 -22.73 0.41
CA ARG A 130 -11.57 -21.28 0.31
C ARG A 130 -10.45 -20.83 1.24
N VAL A 131 -9.43 -20.21 0.68
CA VAL A 131 -8.31 -19.65 1.43
C VAL A 131 -8.50 -18.16 1.67
N TYR A 132 -8.38 -17.77 2.93
CA TYR A 132 -8.35 -16.40 3.40
C TYR A 132 -6.92 -16.07 3.84
N ALA A 133 -6.24 -15.23 3.07
CA ALA A 133 -4.91 -14.77 3.38
C ALA A 133 -4.96 -13.41 4.07
N SER A 134 -4.14 -13.21 5.09
CA SER A 134 -3.99 -11.91 5.73
C SER A 134 -2.53 -11.61 5.99
N MET A 135 -2.13 -10.37 5.72
CA MET A 135 -0.80 -9.86 6.04
C MET A 135 -0.96 -8.78 7.10
N LYS A 136 -0.54 -9.10 8.32
CA LYS A 136 -0.47 -8.15 9.42
C LYS A 136 0.91 -7.51 9.42
N ILE A 137 0.94 -6.19 9.30
CA ILE A 137 2.17 -5.42 9.15
C ILE A 137 2.24 -4.38 10.26
N SER A 138 3.27 -4.48 11.08
CA SER A 138 3.63 -3.42 12.02
C SER A 138 4.70 -2.56 11.37
N THR A 139 4.34 -1.35 10.92
CA THR A 139 5.18 -0.53 10.03
C THR A 139 6.44 0.02 10.70
N GLY A 140 6.49 0.04 12.04
CA GLY A 140 7.59 0.66 12.79
C GLY A 140 7.60 2.18 12.66
N LYS A 141 8.76 2.79 12.94
CA LYS A 141 8.94 4.25 12.79
C LYS A 141 9.31 4.58 11.35
N ASN A 142 8.64 5.58 10.79
CA ASN A 142 9.07 6.19 9.53
C ASN A 142 10.34 7.01 9.78
N ILE A 143 11.37 6.78 8.96
CA ILE A 143 12.59 7.59 9.03
C ILE A 143 12.35 8.96 8.41
N ARG A 144 13.04 9.98 8.93
CA ARG A 144 12.86 11.38 8.53
C ARG A 144 14.20 11.98 8.14
N PHE A 145 14.17 12.99 7.28
CA PHE A 145 15.35 13.77 6.97
C PHE A 145 15.83 14.52 8.22
N ASP A 146 17.04 14.24 8.69
CA ASP A 146 17.65 14.99 9.79
C ASP A 146 18.54 16.13 9.27
N SER A 147 19.42 15.81 8.33
CA SER A 147 20.34 16.75 7.70
C SER A 147 20.32 16.55 6.17
N ILE A 148 20.35 17.64 5.42
CA ILE A 148 20.31 17.65 3.95
C ILE A 148 21.41 18.60 3.49
N GLY A 149 22.31 18.11 2.63
CA GLY A 149 23.39 18.88 2.03
C GLY A 149 23.43 18.69 0.52
N TYR A 150 23.92 19.70 -0.18
CA TYR A 150 24.16 19.65 -1.63
C TYR A 150 25.63 19.98 -1.87
N GLN A 151 26.35 19.04 -2.47
CA GLN A 151 27.76 19.18 -2.77
C GLN A 151 27.98 18.88 -4.25
N LEU A 152 28.22 19.92 -5.03
CA LEU A 152 28.51 19.84 -6.46
C LEU A 152 29.95 20.27 -6.72
N ASN A 153 30.59 19.59 -7.67
CA ASN A 153 31.97 19.88 -8.04
C ASN A 153 32.11 21.21 -8.79
N ASP A 154 31.05 21.66 -9.46
CA ASP A 154 31.01 22.93 -10.19
C ASP A 154 30.45 24.04 -9.30
N SER A 155 31.22 25.13 -9.13
CA SER A 155 30.84 26.25 -8.28
C SER A 155 29.62 27.02 -8.78
N THR A 156 29.37 27.04 -10.08
CA THR A 156 28.21 27.69 -10.70
C THR A 156 26.95 26.90 -10.41
N LEU A 157 27.00 25.56 -10.58
CA LEU A 157 25.88 24.68 -10.21
C LEU A 157 25.62 24.73 -8.71
N GLN A 158 26.67 24.78 -7.88
CA GLN A 158 26.55 24.93 -6.43
C GLN A 158 25.80 26.23 -6.09
N ALA A 159 26.22 27.36 -6.65
CA ALA A 159 25.58 28.66 -6.40
C ALA A 159 24.11 28.67 -6.86
N LEU A 160 23.82 28.09 -8.02
CA LEU A 160 22.46 27.96 -8.53
C LEU A 160 21.57 27.12 -7.62
N THR A 161 22.11 26.01 -7.10
CA THR A 161 21.41 25.13 -6.16
C THR A 161 21.10 25.83 -4.86
N VAL A 162 22.11 26.50 -4.27
CA VAL A 162 21.95 27.27 -3.02
C VAL A 162 20.88 28.35 -3.17
N LYS A 163 20.87 29.06 -4.30
CA LYS A 163 19.87 30.09 -4.60
C LYS A 163 18.45 29.52 -4.68
N ASP A 164 18.31 28.30 -5.19
CA ASP A 164 17.02 27.65 -5.43
C ASP A 164 16.58 26.70 -4.29
N LEU A 165 17.32 26.64 -3.18
CA LEU A 165 16.98 25.82 -2.01
C LEU A 165 15.55 26.05 -1.46
N PRO A 166 14.99 27.27 -1.46
CA PRO A 166 13.62 27.48 -0.98
C PRO A 166 12.56 26.69 -1.75
N ALA A 167 12.83 26.34 -3.02
CA ALA A 167 11.96 25.53 -3.86
C ALA A 167 12.08 24.02 -3.60
N SER A 168 13.04 23.60 -2.78
CA SER A 168 13.23 22.19 -2.42
C SER A 168 12.01 21.62 -1.71
N SER A 169 11.57 20.44 -2.17
CA SER A 169 10.46 19.70 -1.57
C SER A 169 10.90 18.84 -0.39
N ILE A 170 12.21 18.62 -0.23
CA ILE A 170 12.78 17.90 0.91
C ILE A 170 13.26 18.89 1.97
N LYS A 171 12.88 18.64 3.24
CA LYS A 171 13.19 19.51 4.38
C LYS A 171 13.42 18.67 5.62
N LYS A 172 14.21 19.19 6.57
CA LYS A 172 14.42 18.58 7.88
C LYS A 172 13.07 18.27 8.55
N GLY A 173 12.96 17.07 9.11
CA GLY A 173 11.78 16.57 9.79
C GLY A 173 10.71 15.97 8.88
N LEU A 174 10.79 16.12 7.56
CA LEU A 174 9.86 15.47 6.64
C LEU A 174 10.14 13.95 6.53
N PRO A 175 9.10 13.12 6.28
CA PRO A 175 9.26 11.71 5.95
C PRO A 175 10.25 11.50 4.82
N TYR A 176 11.21 10.59 5.02
CA TYR A 176 12.10 10.16 3.95
C TYR A 176 11.38 9.18 3.03
N SER A 177 11.61 9.28 1.74
CA SER A 177 11.25 8.25 0.76
C SER A 177 12.20 8.30 -0.44
N LYS A 178 12.37 7.16 -1.12
CA LYS A 178 13.13 7.10 -2.38
C LYS A 178 12.49 8.00 -3.45
N GLN A 179 11.16 8.13 -3.42
CA GLN A 179 10.42 9.01 -4.33
C GLN A 179 10.74 10.49 -4.07
N ALA A 180 10.80 10.92 -2.81
CA ALA A 180 11.15 12.30 -2.47
C ALA A 180 12.57 12.66 -2.93
N ILE A 181 13.53 11.76 -2.76
CA ILE A 181 14.89 11.93 -3.30
C ILE A 181 14.86 12.00 -4.84
N SER A 182 14.15 11.08 -5.48
CA SER A 182 13.99 11.05 -6.93
C SER A 182 13.43 12.37 -7.47
N GLN A 183 12.37 12.90 -6.83
CA GLN A 183 11.74 14.17 -7.21
C GLN A 183 12.67 15.36 -7.02
N GLU A 184 13.50 15.35 -5.96
CA GLU A 184 14.47 16.40 -5.74
C GLU A 184 15.57 16.39 -6.81
N LEU A 185 16.07 15.21 -7.20
CA LEU A 185 17.03 15.08 -8.29
C LEU A 185 16.43 15.54 -9.64
N ASP A 186 15.15 15.24 -9.88
CA ASP A 186 14.44 15.71 -11.07
C ASP A 186 14.31 17.24 -11.08
N ARG A 187 14.00 17.84 -9.91
CA ARG A 187 13.94 19.29 -9.73
C ARG A 187 15.28 19.96 -10.01
N LEU A 188 16.37 19.43 -9.46
CA LEU A 188 17.73 19.93 -9.70
C LEU A 188 18.13 19.81 -11.18
N THR A 189 17.85 18.67 -11.79
CA THR A 189 18.10 18.45 -13.22
C THR A 189 17.37 19.50 -14.06
N LEU A 190 16.09 19.76 -13.76
CA LEU A 190 15.30 20.77 -14.44
C LEU A 190 15.87 22.19 -14.22
N LEU A 191 16.25 22.51 -12.98
CA LEU A 191 16.90 23.79 -12.64
C LEU A 191 18.14 24.01 -13.49
N TYR A 192 19.03 23.02 -13.60
CA TYR A 192 20.26 23.17 -14.38
C TYR A 192 19.97 23.27 -15.88
N ARG A 193 19.04 22.48 -16.42
CA ARG A 193 18.66 22.57 -17.83
C ARG A 193 18.07 23.92 -18.20
N ASN A 194 17.24 24.49 -17.33
CA ASN A 194 16.68 25.84 -17.50
C ASN A 194 17.74 26.95 -17.42
N ASN A 195 18.94 26.63 -16.94
CA ASN A 195 20.09 27.55 -16.87
C ASN A 195 21.21 27.16 -17.86
N GLY A 196 20.89 26.41 -18.93
CA GLY A 196 21.80 26.15 -20.06
C GLY A 196 22.55 24.81 -20.01
N TYR A 197 22.43 24.03 -18.93
CA TYR A 197 23.11 22.73 -18.79
C TYR A 197 22.29 21.59 -19.42
N LEU A 198 22.15 21.62 -20.75
CA LEU A 198 21.25 20.71 -21.50
C LEU A 198 21.66 19.24 -21.49
N LYS A 199 22.94 18.94 -21.23
CA LYS A 199 23.50 17.59 -21.18
C LYS A 199 23.56 16.99 -19.77
N LEU A 200 23.00 17.69 -18.78
CA LEU A 200 22.93 17.18 -17.42
C LEU A 200 21.64 16.38 -17.25
N TYR A 201 21.81 15.11 -16.88
CA TYR A 201 20.77 14.16 -16.61
C TYR A 201 20.76 13.78 -15.13
N LYS A 202 19.65 13.20 -14.69
CA LYS A 202 19.48 12.75 -13.31
C LYS A 202 20.59 11.80 -12.85
N ASP A 203 21.04 10.91 -13.74
CA ASP A 203 22.06 9.91 -13.44
C ASP A 203 23.47 10.52 -13.25
N ASP A 204 23.67 11.77 -13.67
CA ASP A 204 24.88 12.55 -13.38
C ASP A 204 24.90 13.07 -11.93
N LEU A 205 23.76 13.02 -11.24
CA LEU A 205 23.62 13.41 -9.84
C LEU A 205 23.56 12.16 -8.96
N ARG A 206 24.34 12.15 -7.88
CA ARG A 206 24.32 11.08 -6.88
C ARG A 206 23.69 11.57 -5.58
N ALA A 207 22.74 10.80 -5.07
CA ALA A 207 22.19 10.99 -3.74
C ALA A 207 22.80 9.94 -2.80
N GLU A 208 23.56 10.41 -1.82
CA GLU A 208 24.11 9.58 -0.76
C GLU A 208 23.19 9.66 0.46
N VAL A 209 22.84 8.50 1.01
CA VAL A 209 21.97 8.40 2.19
C VAL A 209 22.78 7.75 3.29
N ASP A 210 23.12 8.53 4.29
CA ASP A 210 23.69 8.02 5.53
C ASP A 210 22.55 7.78 6.54
N THR A 211 22.53 6.61 7.15
CA THR A 211 21.60 6.30 8.23
C THR A 211 22.39 5.91 9.46
N ILE A 212 22.18 6.66 10.55
CA ILE A 212 22.56 6.22 11.89
C ILE A 212 21.74 4.99 12.25
N ASP A 213 22.29 3.82 11.94
CA ASP A 213 21.72 2.55 12.37
C ASP A 213 21.92 2.41 13.87
N LYS A 214 20.83 2.43 14.63
CA LYS A 214 20.88 2.24 16.08
C LYS A 214 21.41 0.84 16.45
N GLN A 215 21.34 -0.13 15.54
CA GLN A 215 21.90 -1.47 15.77
C GLN A 215 23.43 -1.46 15.82
N LEU A 216 24.09 -0.48 15.17
CA LEU A 216 25.55 -0.29 15.25
C LEU A 216 25.99 0.43 16.53
N MET A 217 25.08 1.09 17.25
CA MET A 217 25.36 1.77 18.53
C MET A 217 25.15 0.88 19.76
N THR A 218 24.54 -0.31 19.63
CA THR A 218 24.34 -1.26 20.74
C THR A 218 25.48 -2.28 20.90
N LEU A 219 26.56 -2.14 20.13
CA LEU A 219 27.73 -3.04 20.16
C LEU A 219 29.01 -2.38 20.72
N SER A 220 28.89 -1.27 21.46
CA SER A 220 30.01 -0.66 22.21
C SER A 220 29.88 -0.87 23.71
#